data_AF-A0A5D6WBH9-F1
#
_entry.id   AF-A0A5D6WBH9-F1
#
_cell.length_a   1.000
_cell.length_b   1.000
_cell.length_c   1.000
_cell.angle_alpha   90.00
_cell.angle_beta   90.00
_cell.angle_gamma   90.00
#
_symmetry.space_group_name_H-M   'P 1'
#
loop_
_entity.id
_entity.type
_entity.pdbx_description
1 polymer ?
#
loop_
_entity_poly.entity_id
_entity_poly.type
_entity_poly.pdbx_seq_one_letter_code
_entity_poly.pdbx_strand_id
1 'polypeptide(L)'
;MNIRLHADKLAYFFIAFAIYLLIRAFATALMIPLVNVLLYVSIATSLLASNVPRVIDIPLHYAYPIRCVEFFTFGIAIVCFIVLCLKHIWI
;
A
#
# COMPACT_ATOMS: atom_id res chain seq x y z
N MET A 1 -24.36 -16.05 1.72
CA MET A 1 -24.00 -15.52 0.39
C MET A 1 -23.83 -13.98 0.34
N ASN A 2 -24.52 -13.20 1.17
CA ASN A 2 -24.53 -11.72 1.09
C ASN A 2 -23.25 -11.02 1.63
N ILE A 3 -22.53 -11.65 2.58
CA ILE A 3 -21.35 -11.07 3.24
C ILE A 3 -20.12 -11.03 2.33
N ARG A 4 -19.94 -12.03 1.46
CA ARG A 4 -18.84 -12.08 0.47
C ARG A 4 -18.95 -10.92 -0.52
N LEU A 5 -20.14 -10.71 -1.09
CA LEU A 5 -20.43 -9.60 -2.01
C LEU A 5 -20.15 -8.20 -1.40
N HIS A 6 -20.41 -8.03 -0.10
CA HIS A 6 -20.09 -6.77 0.60
C HIS A 6 -18.59 -6.60 0.85
N ALA A 7 -17.90 -7.69 1.21
CA ALA A 7 -16.44 -7.68 1.39
C ALA A 7 -15.71 -7.36 0.08
N ASP A 8 -16.20 -7.86 -1.05
CA ASP A 8 -15.62 -7.60 -2.37
C ASP A 8 -15.80 -6.12 -2.75
N LYS A 9 -16.98 -5.55 -2.51
CA LYS A 9 -17.25 -4.10 -2.72
C LYS A 9 -16.31 -3.20 -1.92
N LEU A 10 -16.06 -3.53 -0.65
CA LEU A 10 -15.12 -2.78 0.18
C LEU A 10 -13.68 -2.93 -0.32
N ALA A 11 -13.28 -4.11 -0.80
CA ALA A 11 -11.96 -4.33 -1.36
C ALA A 11 -11.72 -3.48 -2.62
N TYR A 12 -12.70 -3.37 -3.53
CA TYR A 12 -12.62 -2.45 -4.67
C TYR A 12 -12.46 -0.98 -4.26
N PHE A 13 -13.18 -0.55 -3.21
CA PHE A 13 -13.05 0.80 -2.66
C PHE A 13 -11.63 1.06 -2.13
N PHE A 14 -11.06 0.11 -1.37
CA PHE A 14 -9.69 0.23 -0.87
C PHE A 14 -8.64 0.22 -1.96
N ILE A 15 -8.83 -0.55 -3.04
CA ILE A 15 -7.95 -0.54 -4.22
C ILE A 15 -8.01 0.83 -4.92
N ALA A 16 -9.21 1.38 -5.14
CA ALA A 16 -9.37 2.70 -5.74
C ALA A 16 -8.74 3.80 -4.88
N PHE A 17 -8.91 3.72 -3.55
CA PHE A 17 -8.30 4.64 -2.61
C PHE A 17 -6.77 4.56 -2.60
N ALA A 18 -6.20 3.36 -2.69
CA ALA A 18 -4.76 3.15 -2.81
C ALA A 18 -4.18 3.75 -4.09
N ILE A 19 -4.87 3.59 -5.23
CA ILE A 19 -4.47 4.19 -6.51
C ILE A 19 -4.51 5.72 -6.41
N TYR A 20 -5.56 6.28 -5.81
CA TYR A 20 -5.66 7.72 -5.56
C TYR A 20 -4.48 8.24 -4.72
N LEU A 21 -4.13 7.54 -3.64
CA LEU A 21 -2.99 7.88 -2.79
C LEU A 21 -1.67 7.84 -3.53
N LEU A 22 -1.45 6.85 -4.41
CA LEU A 22 -0.27 6.77 -5.28
C LEU A 22 -0.20 7.96 -6.24
N ILE A 23 -1.28 8.26 -6.95
CA ILE A 23 -1.35 9.40 -7.88
C ILE A 23 -1.06 10.70 -7.13
N ARG A 24 -1.66 10.88 -5.96
CA ARG A 24 -1.43 12.06 -5.11
C ARG A 24 0.01 12.13 -4.64
N ALA A 25 0.62 11.02 -4.21
CA ALA A 25 2.00 10.99 -3.76
C ALA A 25 2.95 11.41 -4.88
N PHE A 26 2.76 10.92 -6.11
CA PHE A 26 3.55 11.32 -7.27
C PHE A 26 3.31 12.77 -7.70
N ALA A 27 2.04 13.21 -7.76
CA ALA A 27 1.70 14.58 -8.15
C ALA A 27 2.26 15.64 -7.19
N THR A 28 2.41 15.27 -5.92
CA THR A 28 2.88 16.17 -4.86
C THR A 28 4.31 15.91 -4.41
N ALA A 29 5.02 15.02 -5.12
CA ALA A 29 6.37 14.55 -4.74
C ALA A 29 7.40 15.68 -4.63
N LEU A 30 7.23 16.76 -5.40
CA LEU A 30 8.12 17.92 -5.42
C LEU A 30 7.67 19.07 -4.50
N MET A 31 6.44 19.03 -3.99
CA MET A 31 5.85 20.13 -3.19
C MET A 31 5.73 19.81 -1.71
N ILE A 32 5.72 18.54 -1.33
CA ILE A 32 5.51 18.09 0.04
C ILE A 32 6.81 17.44 0.54
N PRO A 33 7.19 17.57 1.83
CA PRO A 33 8.33 16.86 2.39
C PRO A 33 8.31 15.37 2.01
N LEU A 34 9.48 14.86 1.62
CA LEU A 34 9.71 13.49 1.19
C LEU A 34 9.08 12.45 2.14
N VAL A 35 9.03 12.78 3.43
CA VAL A 35 8.39 12.01 4.51
C VAL A 35 6.94 11.65 4.19
N ASN A 36 6.14 12.63 3.78
CA ASN A 36 4.71 12.44 3.54
C ASN A 36 4.46 11.67 2.24
N VAL A 37 5.32 11.88 1.24
CA VAL A 37 5.29 11.16 -0.03
C VAL A 37 5.53 9.67 0.22
N LEU A 38 6.58 9.34 0.97
CA LEU A 38 6.91 7.98 1.38
C LEU A 38 5.79 7.32 2.20
N LEU A 39 5.17 8.07 3.11
CA LEU A 39 4.05 7.60 3.91
C LEU A 39 2.82 7.28 3.05
N TYR A 40 2.48 8.13 2.09
CA TYR A 40 1.37 7.85 1.17
C TYR A 40 1.63 6.65 0.26
N VAL A 41 2.87 6.49 -0.23
CA VAL A 41 3.27 5.31 -1.02
C VAL A 41 3.18 4.04 -0.17
N SER A 42 3.64 4.06 1.07
CA SER A 42 3.55 2.92 2.01
C SER A 42 2.11 2.48 2.28
N ILE A 43 1.22 3.45 2.56
CA ILE A 43 -0.20 3.16 2.80
C ILE A 43 -0.84 2.58 1.54
N ALA A 44 -0.56 3.16 0.38
CA ALA A 44 -1.11 2.69 -0.89
C ALA A 44 -0.67 1.26 -1.22
N THR A 45 0.63 0.94 -1.07
CA THR A 45 1.14 -0.41 -1.35
C THR A 45 0.57 -1.44 -0.38
N SER A 46 0.45 -1.13 0.90
CA SER A 46 -0.18 -2.01 1.89
C SER A 46 -1.65 -2.29 1.58
N LEU A 47 -2.41 -1.27 1.19
CA LEU A 47 -3.83 -1.40 0.82
C LEU A 47 -4.02 -2.21 -0.47
N LEU A 48 -3.20 -1.97 -1.49
CA LEU A 48 -3.21 -2.74 -2.74
C LEU A 48 -2.93 -4.21 -2.45
N ALA A 49 -1.87 -4.49 -1.70
CA ALA A 49 -1.42 -5.85 -1.51
C ALA A 49 -2.40 -6.68 -0.66
N SER A 50 -3.05 -6.08 0.35
CA SER A 50 -4.07 -6.77 1.16
C SER A 50 -5.38 -7.04 0.42
N ASN A 51 -5.77 -6.18 -0.52
CA ASN A 51 -7.11 -6.20 -1.14
C ASN A 51 -7.12 -6.72 -2.59
N VAL A 52 -6.04 -6.56 -3.37
CA VAL A 52 -5.93 -7.10 -4.73
C VAL A 52 -6.14 -8.62 -4.79
N PRO A 53 -5.56 -9.44 -3.89
CA PRO A 53 -5.77 -10.90 -3.91
C PRO A 53 -7.18 -11.34 -3.48
N ARG A 54 -7.97 -10.45 -2.87
CA ARG A 54 -9.37 -10.74 -2.53
C ARG A 54 -10.31 -10.55 -3.73
N VAL A 55 -9.87 -9.74 -4.70
CA VAL A 55 -10.69 -9.29 -5.82
C VAL A 55 -10.28 -9.95 -7.13
N ILE A 56 -8.99 -10.20 -7.30
CA ILE A 56 -8.46 -10.96 -8.43
C ILE A 56 -8.39 -12.42 -7.97
N ASP A 57 -9.15 -13.30 -8.64
CA ASP A 57 -9.00 -14.75 -8.52
C ASP A 57 -7.64 -15.16 -9.10
N ILE A 58 -6.58 -14.95 -8.30
CA ILE A 58 -5.22 -15.32 -8.67
C ILE A 58 -5.12 -16.84 -8.55
N PRO A 59 -4.69 -17.56 -9.60
CA PRO A 59 -4.47 -18.99 -9.51
C PRO A 59 -3.53 -19.29 -8.34
N LEU A 60 -3.89 -20.28 -7.50
CA LEU A 60 -3.29 -20.56 -6.19
C LEU A 60 -1.75 -20.64 -6.21
N HIS A 61 -1.17 -21.02 -7.34
CA HIS A 61 0.26 -21.12 -7.57
C HIS A 61 1.00 -19.76 -7.58
N TYR A 62 0.30 -18.64 -7.76
CA TYR A 62 0.84 -17.28 -7.74
C TYR A 62 0.51 -16.51 -6.45
N ALA A 63 -0.32 -17.06 -5.55
CA ALA A 63 -0.69 -16.38 -4.31
C ALA A 63 0.50 -16.21 -3.34
N TYR A 64 1.39 -17.22 -3.27
CA TYR A 64 2.56 -17.20 -2.41
C TYR A 64 3.60 -16.13 -2.80
N PRO A 65 4.07 -16.03 -4.06
CA PRO A 65 5.06 -15.01 -4.44
C PRO A 65 4.52 -13.59 -4.26
N ILE A 66 3.22 -13.35 -4.50
CA ILE A 66 2.60 -12.03 -4.31
C ILE A 66 2.61 -11.63 -2.83
N ARG A 67 2.29 -12.55 -1.92
CA ARG A 67 2.37 -12.33 -0.47
C ARG A 67 3.81 -12.02 -0.04
N CYS A 68 4.81 -12.69 -0.61
CA CYS A 68 6.22 -12.40 -0.30
C CYS A 68 6.64 -10.98 -0.74
N VAL A 69 6.22 -10.55 -1.94
CA VAL A 69 6.51 -9.19 -2.44
C VAL A 69 5.82 -8.13 -1.57
N GLU A 70 4.62 -8.42 -1.09
CA GLU A 70 3.88 -7.57 -0.15
C GLU A 70 4.61 -7.41 1.19
N PHE A 71 5.03 -8.50 1.82
CA PHE A 71 5.81 -8.42 3.06
C PHE A 71 7.15 -7.70 2.87
N PHE A 72 7.80 -7.89 1.72
CA PHE A 72 9.05 -7.24 1.40
C PHE A 72 8.88 -5.72 1.20
N THR A 73 7.90 -5.30 0.42
CA THR A 73 7.60 -3.88 0.19
C THR A 73 7.12 -3.19 1.46
N PHE A 74 6.35 -3.88 2.30
CA PHE A 74 5.98 -3.41 3.64
C PHE A 74 7.20 -3.26 4.56
N GLY A 75 8.13 -4.23 4.54
CA GLY A 75 9.38 -4.15 5.29
C GLY A 75 10.25 -2.96 4.88
N ILE A 76 10.38 -2.71 3.58
CA ILE A 76 11.09 -1.53 3.05
C ILE A 76 10.43 -0.24 3.54
N ALA A 77 9.10 -0.19 3.53
CA ALA A 77 8.37 0.98 4.00
C ALA A 77 8.58 1.25 5.50
N ILE A 78 8.63 0.21 6.34
CA ILE A 78 8.97 0.33 7.77
C ILE A 78 10.39 0.87 7.94
N VAL A 79 11.37 0.32 7.21
CA VAL A 79 12.76 0.79 7.28
C VAL A 79 12.85 2.26 6.88
N CYS A 80 12.16 2.66 5.82
CA CYS A 80 12.09 4.05 5.39
C CYS A 80 11.44 4.97 6.44
N PHE A 81 10.39 4.49 7.10
CA PHE A 81 9.73 5.21 8.20
C PHE A 81 10.67 5.39 9.41
N ILE A 82 11.44 4.36 9.80
CA ILE A 82 12.41 4.45 10.89
C ILE A 82 13.51 5.46 10.56
N VAL A 83 14.06 5.42 9.33
CA VAL A 83 15.06 6.38 8.85
C VAL A 83 14.50 7.81 8.89
N LEU A 84 13.22 7.98 8.55
CA LEU A 84 12.54 9.27 8.63
C LEU A 84 12.37 9.76 10.08
N CYS A 85 11.98 8.90 11.02
CA CYS A 85 11.92 9.23 12.44
C CYS A 85 13.28 9.67 12.99
N LEU A 86 14.35 8.94 12.63
CA LEU A 86 15.71 9.29 13.02
C LEU A 86 16.14 10.63 12.45
N LYS A 87 15.83 10.93 11.18
CA LYS A 87 16.12 12.21 10.55
C LYS A 87 15.39 13.38 11.25
N HIS A 88 14.15 13.18 11.67
CA HIS A 88 13.38 14.20 12.40
C HIS A 88 13.88 14.41 13.84
N ILE A 89 14.45 13.39 14.49
CA ILE A 89 15.03 13.53 15.84
C ILE A 89 16.41 14.22 15.79
N TRP A 90 17.13 14.07 14.67
CA TRP A 90 18.47 14.65 14.49
C TRP A 90 18.46 16.13 14.03
N ILE A 91 17.36 16.60 13.45
CA ILE A 91 17.10 18.01 13.12
C ILE A 91 16.48 18.72 14.32
#